data_AF-A0A955RRV3-F1
#
_entry.id   AF-A0A955RRV3-F1
#
_cell.length_a   1.000
_cell.length_b   1.000
_cell.length_c   1.000
_cell.angle_alpha   90.00
_cell.angle_beta   90.00
_cell.angle_gamma   90.00
#
_symmetry.space_group_name_H-M   'P 1'
#
loop_
_entity.id
_entity.type
_entity.pdbx_description
1 polymer ?
#
loop_
_entity_poly.entity_id
_entity_poly.type
_entity_poly.pdbx_seq_one_letter_code
_entity_poly.pdbx_strand_id
1 'polypeptide(L)'
;MVFQQCAIALRIRFEAIEEGVHSLAINFVDFDGKHVIPALKGTVNIRPRNHQKTLTENIVLNLQKINFQSFGEYSVDLAIDEKHVSSIPLYLVQKPE
;
A
#
# COMPACT_ATOMS: atom_id res chain seq x y z
N MET A 1 -3.49 -20.15 4.76
CA MET A 1 -4.19 -20.27 3.46
C MET A 1 -3.40 -19.49 2.43
N VAL A 2 -2.99 -20.13 1.33
CA VAL A 2 -2.07 -19.52 0.36
C VAL A 2 -2.82 -19.00 -0.87
N PHE A 3 -2.66 -17.72 -1.18
CA PHE A 3 -3.15 -17.09 -2.40
C PHE A 3 -1.99 -16.89 -3.36
N GLN A 4 -2.10 -17.43 -4.58
CA GLN A 4 -1.00 -17.41 -5.55
C GLN A 4 -0.72 -15.99 -6.06
N GLN A 5 -1.77 -15.22 -6.31
CA GLN A 5 -1.69 -13.87 -6.86
C GLN A 5 -2.64 -12.95 -6.13
N CYS A 6 -2.13 -11.79 -5.73
CA CYS A 6 -2.87 -10.69 -5.16
C CYS A 6 -2.17 -9.39 -5.60
N ALA A 7 -2.89 -8.29 -5.72
CA ALA A 7 -2.29 -7.00 -6.04
C ALA A 7 -2.91 -5.89 -5.20
N ILE A 8 -2.06 -4.94 -4.80
CA ILE A 8 -2.49 -3.68 -4.19
C ILE A 8 -2.29 -2.60 -5.26
N ALA A 9 -3.38 -1.93 -5.63
CA ALA A 9 -3.34 -0.80 -6.55
C ALA A 9 -3.65 0.48 -5.78
N LEU A 10 -2.81 1.50 -5.95
CA LEU A 10 -2.95 2.78 -5.27
C LEU A 10 -2.70 3.94 -6.23
N ARG A 11 -3.38 5.04 -5.94
CA ARG A 11 -3.27 6.31 -6.64
C ARG A 11 -3.05 7.41 -5.62
N ILE A 12 -1.89 8.04 -5.67
CA ILE A 12 -1.49 9.08 -4.70
C ILE A 12 -1.44 10.41 -5.43
N ARG A 13 -2.14 11.42 -4.90
CA ARG A 13 -2.06 12.80 -5.41
C ARG A 13 -1.09 13.60 -4.54
N PHE A 14 -0.15 14.27 -5.18
CA PHE A 14 0.81 15.18 -4.58
C PHE A 14 0.50 16.62 -5.01
N GLU A 15 0.70 17.57 -4.11
CA GLU A 15 0.78 19.00 -4.42
C GLU A 15 2.13 19.33 -5.05
N ALA A 16 2.18 20.35 -5.90
CA ALA A 16 3.41 20.73 -6.59
C ALA A 16 4.54 21.20 -5.63
N ILE A 17 4.18 21.66 -4.42
CA ILE A 17 5.13 22.01 -3.37
C ILE A 17 5.86 20.80 -2.78
N GLU A 18 5.33 19.59 -3.01
CA GLU A 18 5.95 18.31 -2.64
C GLU A 18 6.87 17.82 -3.78
N GLU A 19 7.54 18.71 -4.50
CA GLU A 19 8.52 18.32 -5.53
C GLU A 19 9.72 17.61 -4.89
N GLY A 20 10.12 16.46 -5.44
CA GLY A 20 11.28 15.72 -4.96
C GLY A 20 11.07 14.21 -4.88
N VAL A 21 12.01 13.54 -4.21
CA VAL A 21 11.95 12.10 -3.97
C VAL A 21 11.27 11.84 -2.65
N HIS A 22 10.19 11.06 -2.68
CA HIS A 22 9.47 10.59 -1.51
C HIS A 22 9.66 9.11 -1.33
N SER A 23 9.90 8.70 -0.09
CA SER A 23 9.95 7.29 0.28
C SER A 23 8.54 6.75 0.51
N LEU A 24 8.28 5.54 0.05
CA LEU A 24 7.00 4.84 0.21
C LEU A 24 7.24 3.56 0.98
N ALA A 25 6.37 3.29 1.97
CA ALA A 25 6.30 2.02 2.64
C ALA A 25 4.85 1.52 2.67
N ILE A 26 4.65 0.26 2.30
CA ILE A 26 3.37 -0.42 2.41
C ILE A 26 3.51 -1.56 3.40
N ASN A 27 2.76 -1.48 4.49
CA ASN A 27 2.70 -2.49 5.53
C ASN A 27 1.40 -3.26 5.39
N PHE A 28 1.49 -4.57 5.31
CA PHE A 28 0.33 -5.44 5.35
C PHE A 28 0.34 -6.17 6.68
N VAL A 29 -0.61 -5.85 7.55
CA VAL A 29 -0.65 -6.32 8.93
C VAL A 29 -1.95 -7.06 9.24
N ASP A 30 -1.89 -8.02 10.16
CA ASP A 30 -3.06 -8.68 10.72
C ASP A 30 -3.70 -7.86 11.86
N PHE A 31 -4.77 -8.39 12.45
CA PHE A 31 -5.50 -7.74 13.54
C PHE A 31 -4.65 -7.52 14.82
N ASP A 32 -3.57 -8.28 15.00
CA ASP A 32 -2.60 -8.12 16.08
C ASP A 32 -1.49 -7.10 15.73
N GLY A 33 -1.53 -6.52 14.52
CA GLY A 33 -0.52 -5.59 14.01
C GLY A 33 0.75 -6.29 13.52
N LYS A 34 0.77 -7.62 13.38
CA LYS A 34 1.92 -8.35 12.86
C LYS A 34 1.93 -8.30 11.35
N HIS A 35 3.12 -8.12 10.78
CA HIS A 35 3.32 -8.15 9.34
C HIS A 35 2.97 -9.52 8.74
N VAL A 36 2.01 -9.53 7.81
CA VAL A 36 1.66 -10.71 6.98
C VAL A 36 2.79 -11.01 5.99
N ILE A 37 3.41 -9.95 5.47
CA ILE A 37 4.58 -9.98 4.58
C ILE A 37 5.57 -8.89 5.00
N PRO A 38 6.87 -9.01 4.66
CA PRO A 38 7.82 -7.93 4.88
C PRO A 38 7.32 -6.61 4.26
N ALA A 39 7.56 -5.51 4.96
CA ALA A 39 7.19 -4.18 4.48
C ALA A 39 7.74 -3.92 3.08
N LEU A 40 6.87 -3.50 2.16
CA LEU A 40 7.24 -3.21 0.79
C LEU A 40 7.72 -1.76 0.74
N LYS A 41 8.95 -1.56 0.27
CA LYS A 41 9.58 -0.24 0.20
C LYS A 41 9.79 0.18 -1.24
N GLY A 42 9.57 1.46 -1.51
CA GLY A 42 9.79 2.07 -2.82
C GLY A 42 10.09 3.55 -2.70
N THR A 43 10.34 4.18 -3.83
CA THR A 43 10.45 5.63 -3.91
C THR A 43 9.66 6.13 -5.12
N VAL A 44 9.17 7.36 -5.01
CA VAL A 44 8.53 8.07 -6.11
C VAL A 44 9.19 9.44 -6.26
N ASN A 45 9.46 9.85 -7.50
CA ASN A 45 10.08 11.14 -7.79
C ASN A 45 9.04 12.05 -8.43
N ILE A 46 8.54 12.97 -7.62
CA ILE A 46 7.50 13.92 -7.96
C ILE A 46 8.15 15.08 -8.71
N ARG A 47 7.76 15.21 -9.99
CA ARG A 47 8.25 16.26 -10.89
C ARG A 47 7.06 16.93 -11.57
N PRO A 48 6.46 17.94 -10.93
CA PRO A 48 5.38 18.72 -11.53
C PRO A 48 5.81 19.30 -12.88
N ARG A 49 4.94 19.29 -13.89
CA ARG A 49 5.24 19.89 -15.21
C ARG A 49 4.48 21.19 -15.37
N ASN A 50 5.15 22.25 -15.82
CA ASN A 50 4.54 23.57 -16.06
C ASN A 50 3.70 24.02 -14.84
N HIS A 51 2.71 24.90 -15.03
CA HIS A 51 1.82 25.43 -13.98
C HIS A 51 0.86 24.38 -13.34
N GLN A 52 1.22 23.09 -13.29
CA GLN A 52 0.47 22.08 -12.56
C GLN A 52 0.54 22.35 -11.06
N LYS A 53 -0.61 22.43 -10.41
CA LYS A 53 -0.71 22.56 -8.95
C LYS A 53 -0.67 21.21 -8.23
N THR A 54 -1.10 20.15 -8.90
CA THR A 54 -1.05 18.78 -8.38
C THR A 54 -0.67 17.80 -9.49
N LEU A 55 -0.17 16.64 -9.08
CA LEU A 55 0.10 15.50 -9.94
C LEU A 55 -0.32 14.21 -9.25
N THR A 56 -0.34 13.11 -9.98
CA THR A 56 -0.82 11.84 -9.46
C THR A 56 0.02 10.69 -9.97
N GLU A 57 0.45 9.85 -9.04
CA GLU A 57 1.25 8.66 -9.31
C GLU A 57 0.42 7.41 -9.06
N ASN A 58 0.49 6.45 -9.99
CA ASN A 58 -0.22 5.18 -9.90
C ASN A 58 0.78 4.06 -9.66
N ILE A 59 0.55 3.26 -8.63
CA ILE A 59 1.45 2.18 -8.25
C ILE A 59 0.63 0.90 -8.12
N VAL A 60 1.14 -0.20 -8.68
CA VAL A 60 0.58 -1.54 -8.53
C VAL A 60 1.65 -2.44 -7.93
N LEU A 61 1.38 -2.98 -6.76
CA LEU A 61 2.25 -3.93 -6.08
C LEU A 61 1.68 -5.33 -6.27
N ASN A 62 2.44 -6.17 -6.96
CA ASN A 62 2.08 -7.57 -7.15
C ASN A 62 2.62 -8.40 -5.98
N LEU A 63 1.72 -9.06 -5.27
CA LEU A 63 2.01 -9.92 -4.15
C LEU A 63 1.82 -11.38 -4.58
N GLN A 64 2.87 -12.17 -4.44
CA GLN A 64 2.86 -13.57 -4.84
C GLN A 64 2.92 -14.46 -3.61
N LYS A 65 2.14 -15.54 -3.63
CA LYS A 65 2.14 -16.59 -2.60
C LYS A 65 1.93 -16.03 -1.18
N ILE A 66 0.97 -15.11 -1.01
CA ILE A 66 0.61 -14.61 0.32
C ILE A 66 0.04 -15.77 1.13
N ASN A 67 0.51 -15.93 2.37
CA ASN A 67 -0.02 -16.91 3.31
C ASN A 67 -0.72 -16.22 4.48
N PHE A 68 -2.04 -16.33 4.52
CA PHE A 68 -2.86 -15.85 5.64
C PHE A 68 -2.96 -16.90 6.73
N GLN A 69 -2.73 -16.53 7.99
CA GLN A 69 -2.77 -17.46 9.11
C GLN A 69 -4.19 -17.76 9.60
N SER A 70 -5.10 -16.78 9.50
CA SER A 70 -6.48 -16.87 10.00
C SER A 70 -7.47 -16.11 9.11
N PHE A 71 -8.75 -16.46 9.20
CA PHE A 71 -9.83 -15.59 8.71
C PHE A 71 -9.95 -14.36 9.61
N GLY A 72 -10.36 -13.23 9.06
CA GLY A 72 -10.51 -11.99 9.82
C GLY A 72 -10.16 -10.74 9.02
N GLU A 73 -10.00 -9.64 9.77
CA GLU A 73 -9.60 -8.34 9.24
C GLU A 73 -8.08 -8.19 9.24
N TYR A 74 -7.59 -7.57 8.17
CA TYR A 74 -6.21 -7.16 7.97
C TYR A 74 -6.19 -5.70 7.55
N SER A 75 -5.06 -5.02 7.75
CA SER A 75 -4.87 -3.65 7.28
C SER A 75 -3.74 -3.57 6.26
N VAL A 76 -3.96 -2.77 5.21
CA VAL A 76 -2.91 -2.31 4.31
C VAL A 76 -2.66 -0.83 4.60
N ASP A 77 -1.50 -0.54 5.18
CA ASP A 77 -1.11 0.80 5.60
C ASP A 77 -0.09 1.38 4.64
N LEU A 78 -0.38 2.59 4.14
CA LEU A 78 0.53 3.41 3.36
C LEU A 78 1.23 4.40 4.28
N ALA A 79 2.56 4.44 4.19
CA ALA A 79 3.38 5.51 4.74
C ALA A 79 4.19 6.18 3.63
N ILE A 80 4.30 7.50 3.73
CA ILE A 80 5.12 8.36 2.85
C ILE A 80 6.07 9.15 3.77
N ASP A 81 7.37 9.11 3.48
CA ASP A 81 8.40 9.79 4.29
C ASP A 81 8.30 9.42 5.78
N GLU A 82 8.23 8.12 6.02
CA GLU A 82 8.09 7.48 7.35
C GLU A 82 6.81 7.85 8.11
N LYS A 83 5.95 8.70 7.54
CA LYS A 83 4.68 9.10 8.12
C LYS A 83 3.54 8.26 7.58
N HIS A 84 2.72 7.73 8.47
CA HIS A 84 1.48 7.08 8.08
C HIS A 84 0.52 8.07 7.38
N VAL A 85 0.01 7.68 6.21
CA VAL A 85 -0.86 8.51 5.37
C VAL A 85 -2.28 7.96 5.32
N SER A 86 -2.45 6.65 5.16
CA SER A 86 -3.77 6.03 5.08
C SER A 86 -3.73 4.52 5.33
N SER A 87 -4.85 3.97 5.77
CA SER A 87 -5.10 2.53 5.86
C SER A 87 -6.33 2.15 5.05
N ILE A 88 -6.32 0.95 4.48
CA ILE A 88 -7.53 0.29 3.95
C ILE A 88 -7.69 -1.09 4.59
N PRO A 89 -8.92 -1.50 4.93
CA PRO A 89 -9.15 -2.84 5.46
C PRO A 89 -9.19 -3.87 4.33
N LEU A 90 -8.73 -5.08 4.63
CA LEU A 90 -8.96 -6.28 3.85
C LEU A 90 -9.60 -7.35 4.72
N TYR A 91 -10.77 -7.85 4.31
CA TYR A 91 -11.48 -8.91 5.01
C TYR A 91 -11.28 -10.26 4.32
N LEU A 92 -10.68 -11.20 5.04
CA LEU A 92 -10.61 -12.61 4.62
C LEU A 92 -11.73 -13.38 5.29
N VAL A 93 -12.75 -13.73 4.52
CA VAL A 93 -13.92 -14.49 4.99
C VAL A 93 -13.89 -15.93 4.47
N GLN A 94 -14.46 -16.84 5.24
CA GLN A 94 -14.71 -18.19 4.75
C GLN A 94 -15.81 -18.14 3.69
N LYS A 95 -15.61 -18.84 2.57
CA LYS A 95 -16.66 -18.99 1.57
C LYS A 95 -17.87 -19.67 2.24
N PRO A 96 -19.09 -19.13 2.13
CA PRO A 96 -20.30 -19.83 2.56
C PRO A 96 -20.41 -21.16 1.82
N GLU A 97 -20.82 -22.21 2.53
CA GLU A 97 -21.12 -23.52 1.93
C GLU A 97 -22.20 -23.43 0.84
#